data_AF-H0WCE8-F1
#
_entry.id   AF-H0WCE8-F1
#
_cell.length_a   1.000
_cell.length_b   1.000
_cell.length_c   1.000
_cell.angle_alpha   90.00
_cell.angle_beta   90.00
_cell.angle_gamma   90.00
#
_symmetry.space_group_name_H-M   'P 1'
#
loop_
_entity.id
_entity.type
_entity.pdbx_description
1 polymer ?
#
loop_
_entity_poly.entity_id
_entity_poly.type
_entity_poly.pdbx_seq_one_letter_code
_entity_poly.pdbx_strand_id
1 'polypeptide(L)'
;MGSLSTANVEFCLDLYKQLNSNNAGDNIFFSPLSLLYALNMILLGARGYTGRQIEKVLHYQHTRELLKPEFKDSSECSQAGRIHSEFGALLSQINQPDSNYTLSIANRLYGAKTMAFHQQYLSCSEKLYQARLQIVDFERSTEETRKTINAWVER
;
A
#
# COMPACT_ATOMS: atom_id res chain seq x y z
N MET A 1 -12.43 16.49 8.19
CA MET A 1 -11.22 15.77 7.73
C MET A 1 -11.66 14.39 7.29
N GLY A 2 -11.15 13.88 6.17
CA GLY A 2 -11.57 12.58 5.64
C GLY A 2 -11.15 11.44 6.56
N SER A 3 -11.92 10.35 6.54
CA SER A 3 -11.61 9.05 7.15
C SER A 3 -10.15 8.62 6.97
N LEU A 4 -9.66 8.74 5.74
CA LEU A 4 -8.32 8.32 5.35
C LEU A 4 -7.21 9.17 5.99
N SER A 5 -7.38 10.49 6.06
CA SER A 5 -6.39 11.38 6.68
C SER A 5 -6.27 11.12 8.18
N THR A 6 -7.38 10.85 8.86
CA THR A 6 -7.38 10.52 10.29
C THR A 6 -6.63 9.21 10.55
N ALA A 7 -6.94 8.16 9.78
CA ALA A 7 -6.23 6.88 9.88
C ALA A 7 -4.71 7.01 9.64
N ASN A 8 -4.29 7.84 8.68
CA ASN A 8 -2.87 8.12 8.43
C ASN A 8 -2.18 8.83 9.60
N VAL A 9 -2.85 9.79 10.23
CA VAL A 9 -2.30 10.50 11.40
C VAL A 9 -2.19 9.56 12.59
N GLU A 10 -3.22 8.77 12.88
CA GLU A 10 -3.20 7.82 13.99
C GLU A 10 -2.09 6.77 13.80
N PHE A 11 -2.01 6.17 12.62
CA PHE A 11 -0.94 5.23 12.26
C PHE A 11 0.46 5.88 12.39
N CYS A 12 0.62 7.12 11.93
CA CYS A 12 1.87 7.87 12.04
C CYS A 12 2.30 8.04 13.50
N LEU A 13 1.37 8.46 14.37
CA LEU A 13 1.65 8.69 15.79
C LEU A 13 1.99 7.38 16.52
N ASP A 14 1.29 6.29 16.21
CA ASP A 14 1.58 5.00 16.82
C ASP A 14 2.91 4.42 16.34
N LEU A 15 3.24 4.55 15.05
CA LEU A 15 4.55 4.17 14.53
C LEU A 15 5.66 5.03 15.13
N TYR A 16 5.47 6.35 15.23
CA TYR A 16 6.45 7.25 15.85
C TYR A 16 6.76 6.84 17.29
N LYS A 17 5.75 6.53 18.11
CA LYS A 17 5.96 6.06 19.48
C LYS A 17 6.82 4.79 19.52
N GLN A 18 6.60 3.85 18.59
CA GLN A 18 7.37 2.61 18.51
C GLN A 18 8.81 2.82 18.01
N LEU A 19 9.03 3.77 17.11
CA LEU A 19 10.37 4.12 16.66
C LEU A 19 11.14 4.87 17.75
N ASN A 20 10.50 5.84 18.40
CA ASN A 20 11.13 6.69 19.41
C ASN A 20 11.52 5.92 20.69
N SER A 21 10.81 4.84 21.04
CA SER A 21 11.17 4.01 22.21
C SER A 21 12.54 3.35 22.09
N ASN A 22 13.06 3.18 20.87
CA ASN A 22 14.34 2.52 20.59
C ASN A 22 15.43 3.47 20.06
N ASN A 23 15.10 4.73 19.77
CA ASN A 23 15.98 5.70 19.10
C ASN A 23 15.97 7.06 19.82
N ALA A 24 15.96 7.04 21.16
CA ALA A 24 15.87 8.26 21.95
C ALA A 24 17.10 9.15 21.73
N GLY A 25 16.88 10.36 21.22
CA GLY A 25 17.94 11.33 20.92
C GLY A 25 18.45 11.29 19.48
N ASP A 26 17.99 10.35 18.65
CA ASP A 26 18.33 10.25 17.24
C ASP A 26 17.29 10.96 16.34
N ASN A 27 17.68 11.25 15.11
CA ASN A 27 16.78 11.78 14.10
C ASN A 27 15.79 10.70 13.62
N ILE A 28 14.49 11.02 13.59
CA ILE A 28 13.44 10.14 13.08
C ILE A 28 12.75 10.83 11.89
N PHE A 29 12.79 10.18 10.72
CA PHE A 29 12.10 10.64 9.52
C PHE A 29 11.54 9.44 8.74
N PHE A 30 10.24 9.47 8.41
CA PHE A 30 9.58 8.43 7.64
C PHE A 30 8.32 8.97 6.95
N SER A 31 7.83 8.26 5.93
CA SER A 31 6.57 8.58 5.25
C SER A 31 5.47 7.62 5.70
N PRO A 32 4.54 8.04 6.59
CA PRO A 32 3.43 7.18 7.01
C PRO A 32 2.50 6.83 5.85
N LEU A 33 2.34 7.75 4.89
CA LEU A 33 1.48 7.54 3.72
C LEU A 33 2.04 6.46 2.79
N SER A 34 3.36 6.44 2.55
CA SER A 34 4.00 5.39 1.74
C SER A 34 3.84 4.01 2.37
N LEU A 35 4.03 3.91 3.69
CA LEU A 35 3.80 2.67 4.43
C LEU A 35 2.34 2.23 4.39
N LEU A 36 1.40 3.17 4.46
CA LEU A 36 -0.02 2.87 4.28
C LEU A 36 -0.31 2.27 2.92
N TYR A 37 0.22 2.83 1.83
CA TYR A 37 0.06 2.27 0.49
C TYR A 37 0.55 0.82 0.42
N ALA A 38 1.74 0.54 0.94
CA ALA A 38 2.31 -0.81 1.00
C ALA A 38 1.42 -1.79 1.80
N LEU A 39 0.99 -1.39 3.00
CA LEU A 39 0.15 -2.24 3.86
C LEU A 39 -1.26 -2.43 3.29
N ASN A 40 -1.82 -1.45 2.59
CA ASN A 40 -3.11 -1.58 1.91
C ASN A 40 -3.05 -2.53 0.72
N MET A 41 -1.95 -2.54 -0.05
CA MET A 41 -1.74 -3.54 -1.10
C MET A 41 -1.68 -4.96 -0.52
N ILE A 42 -1.12 -5.13 0.68
CA ILE A 42 -1.14 -6.42 1.39
C ILE A 42 -2.57 -6.74 1.87
N LEU A 43 -3.27 -5.76 2.45
CA LEU A 43 -4.66 -5.91 2.91
C LEU A 43 -5.61 -6.36 1.80
N LEU A 44 -5.43 -5.85 0.57
CA LEU A 44 -6.20 -6.23 -0.62
C LEU A 44 -6.24 -7.77 -0.83
N GLY A 45 -5.11 -8.44 -0.59
CA GLY A 45 -4.98 -9.90 -0.70
C GLY A 45 -5.18 -10.66 0.61
N ALA A 46 -5.13 -9.98 1.76
CA ALA A 46 -5.22 -10.60 3.07
C ALA A 46 -6.66 -11.02 3.41
N ARG A 47 -6.82 -12.11 4.17
CA ARG A 47 -8.12 -12.62 4.64
C ARG A 47 -8.01 -13.04 6.10
N GLY A 48 -9.17 -13.29 6.74
CA GLY A 48 -9.24 -13.86 8.08
C GLY A 48 -8.53 -13.03 9.15
N TYR A 49 -7.71 -13.69 9.98
CA TYR A 49 -6.96 -13.03 11.05
C TYR A 49 -5.90 -12.05 10.53
N THR A 50 -5.22 -12.39 9.43
CA THR A 50 -4.19 -11.54 8.82
C THR A 50 -4.78 -10.19 8.39
N GLY A 51 -5.90 -10.21 7.67
CA GLY A 51 -6.59 -8.98 7.26
C GLY A 51 -7.01 -8.14 8.47
N ARG A 52 -7.63 -8.76 9.49
CA ARG A 52 -8.08 -8.06 10.70
C ARG A 52 -6.95 -7.42 11.50
N GLN A 53 -5.77 -8.03 11.55
CA GLN A 53 -4.61 -7.45 12.22
C GLN A 53 -4.09 -6.22 11.47
N ILE A 54 -4.02 -6.29 10.13
CA ILE A 54 -3.63 -5.15 9.31
C ILE A 54 -4.65 -4.01 9.46
N GLU A 55 -5.96 -4.30 9.33
CA GLU A 55 -7.03 -3.30 9.54
C GLU A 55 -6.95 -2.61 10.91
N LYS A 56 -6.58 -3.36 11.96
CA LYS A 56 -6.40 -2.81 13.30
C LYS A 56 -5.25 -1.82 13.35
N VAL A 57 -4.08 -2.20 12.84
CA VAL A 57 -2.88 -1.36 12.83
C VAL A 57 -3.07 -0.12 11.96
N LEU A 58 -3.86 -0.24 10.88
CA LEU A 58 -4.16 0.89 9.99
C LEU A 58 -5.35 1.74 10.46
N HIS A 59 -5.88 1.50 11.66
CA HIS A 59 -7.00 2.27 12.24
C HIS A 59 -8.30 2.22 11.42
N TYR A 60 -8.54 1.16 10.63
CA TYR A 60 -9.77 1.01 9.83
C TYR A 60 -10.96 0.45 10.60
N GLN A 61 -10.77 0.08 11.87
CA GLN A 61 -11.83 -0.46 12.72
C GLN A 61 -12.97 0.55 12.95
N HIS A 62 -12.65 1.85 12.99
CA HIS A 62 -13.62 2.93 13.14
C HIS A 62 -14.24 3.37 11.79
N THR A 63 -13.72 2.84 10.68
CA THR A 63 -14.08 3.14 9.29
C THR A 63 -14.63 1.90 8.57
N ARG A 64 -15.30 1.01 9.32
CA ARG A 64 -15.91 -0.22 8.82
C ARG A 64 -16.88 -0.03 7.66
N GLU A 65 -17.49 1.14 7.54
CA GLU A 65 -18.37 1.46 6.40
C GLU A 65 -17.60 1.58 5.08
N LEU A 66 -16.32 1.95 5.13
CA LEU A 66 -15.44 2.04 3.95
C LEU A 66 -14.83 0.68 3.56
N LEU A 67 -14.86 -0.30 4.47
CA LEU A 67 -14.43 -1.66 4.18
C LEU A 67 -15.55 -2.50 3.54
N LYS A 68 -16.79 -1.99 3.53
CA LYS A 68 -17.90 -2.69 2.88
C LYS A 68 -17.75 -2.61 1.35
N PRO A 69 -18.00 -3.72 0.63
CA PRO A 69 -18.06 -3.72 -0.82
C PRO A 69 -19.06 -2.68 -1.33
N GLU A 70 -18.69 -1.97 -2.40
CA GLU A 70 -19.66 -1.16 -3.12
C GLU A 70 -20.47 -2.08 -4.04
N PHE A 71 -21.63 -2.53 -3.57
CA PHE A 71 -22.57 -3.35 -4.36
C PHE A 71 -23.11 -2.64 -5.63
N LYS A 72 -22.75 -1.37 -5.85
CA LYS A 72 -23.20 -0.57 -7.00
C LYS A 72 -22.20 -0.51 -8.15
N ASP A 73 -20.95 -0.91 -7.93
CA ASP A 73 -19.92 -0.85 -8.96
C ASP A 73 -19.59 -2.27 -9.45
N SER A 74 -19.76 -2.52 -10.75
CA SER A 74 -19.54 -3.84 -11.38
C SER A 74 -18.06 -4.14 -11.61
N SER A 75 -17.16 -3.27 -11.13
CA SER A 75 -15.74 -3.46 -11.31
C SER A 75 -15.23 -4.65 -10.48
N GLU A 76 -14.35 -5.45 -11.07
CA GLU A 76 -13.73 -6.63 -10.44
C GLU A 76 -13.13 -6.33 -9.04
N CYS A 77 -12.79 -5.06 -8.79
CA CYS A 77 -12.18 -4.58 -7.55
C CYS A 77 -13.16 -3.95 -6.56
N SER A 78 -14.45 -3.81 -6.89
CA SER A 78 -15.45 -3.20 -5.99
C SER A 78 -15.68 -4.00 -4.70
N GLN A 79 -15.35 -5.30 -4.74
CA GLN A 79 -15.36 -6.20 -3.59
C GLN A 79 -14.26 -5.90 -2.57
N ALA A 80 -13.21 -5.17 -2.96
CA ALA A 80 -12.12 -4.80 -2.06
C ALA A 80 -12.55 -3.79 -0.98
N GLY A 81 -13.62 -3.03 -1.23
CA GLY A 81 -14.11 -1.99 -0.34
C GLY A 81 -13.66 -0.59 -0.75
N ARG A 82 -14.44 0.42 -0.33
CA ARG A 82 -14.29 1.84 -0.66
C ARG A 82 -12.91 2.40 -0.37
N ILE A 83 -12.26 1.90 0.69
CA ILE A 83 -10.93 2.38 1.11
C ILE A 83 -9.90 2.26 -0.02
N HIS A 84 -9.89 1.16 -0.78
CA HIS A 84 -8.92 0.96 -1.85
C HIS A 84 -9.16 1.94 -3.01
N SER A 85 -10.41 2.21 -3.34
CA SER A 85 -10.78 3.22 -4.36
C SER A 85 -10.38 4.63 -3.93
N GLU A 86 -10.55 4.98 -2.65
CA GLU A 86 -10.09 6.26 -2.10
C GLU A 86 -8.56 6.42 -2.20
N PHE A 87 -7.80 5.37 -1.91
CA PHE A 87 -6.34 5.37 -2.09
C PHE A 87 -5.92 5.53 -3.56
N GLY A 88 -6.62 4.87 -4.48
CA GLY A 88 -6.34 5.00 -5.91
C GLY A 88 -6.64 6.40 -6.46
N ALA A 89 -7.73 7.02 -5.99
CA ALA A 89 -8.04 8.41 -6.30
C ALA A 89 -6.97 9.36 -5.73
N LEU A 90 -6.56 9.16 -4.47
CA LEU A 90 -5.49 9.95 -3.85
C LEU A 90 -4.16 9.79 -4.59
N LEU A 91 -3.80 8.57 -4.98
CA LEU A 91 -2.55 8.30 -5.69
C LEU A 91 -2.54 9.01 -7.05
N SER A 92 -3.68 9.00 -7.74
CA SER A 92 -3.85 9.68 -9.02
C SER A 92 -3.77 11.20 -8.89
N GLN A 93 -4.21 11.77 -7.75
CA GLN A 93 -4.05 13.20 -7.45
C GLN A 93 -2.60 13.56 -7.11
N ILE A 94 -1.93 12.73 -6.33
CA ILE A 94 -0.53 12.92 -5.91
C ILE A 94 0.40 12.91 -7.12
N ASN A 95 0.20 11.97 -8.04
CA ASN A 95 1.06 11.79 -9.22
C ASN A 95 0.63 12.67 -10.42
N GLN A 96 -0.15 13.75 -10.22
CA GLN A 96 -0.52 14.64 -11.31
C GLN A 96 0.71 15.44 -11.81
N PRO A 97 0.97 15.47 -13.13
CA PRO A 97 2.17 16.10 -13.68
C PRO A 97 2.13 17.64 -13.65
N ASP A 98 0.94 18.23 -13.70
CA ASP A 98 0.75 19.68 -13.85
C ASP A 98 0.57 20.38 -12.50
N SER A 99 1.60 20.33 -11.65
CA SER A 99 1.59 21.04 -10.36
C SER A 99 2.81 21.94 -10.19
N ASN A 100 2.68 22.96 -9.32
CA ASN A 100 3.78 23.89 -9.01
C ASN A 100 4.84 23.28 -8.06
N TYR A 101 4.80 21.96 -7.85
CA TYR A 101 5.68 21.20 -6.99
C TYR A 101 6.02 19.85 -7.63
N THR A 102 7.02 19.15 -7.10
CA THR A 102 7.31 17.77 -7.49
C THR A 102 6.92 16.87 -6.33
N LEU A 103 5.93 16.01 -6.56
CA LEU A 103 5.50 14.99 -5.63
C LEU A 103 5.24 13.70 -6.40
N SER A 104 5.73 12.59 -5.89
CA SER A 104 5.52 11.28 -6.50
C SER A 104 5.44 10.19 -5.45
N ILE A 105 4.59 9.20 -5.71
CA ILE A 105 4.56 7.93 -5.00
C ILE A 105 4.56 6.82 -6.05
N ALA A 106 5.51 5.90 -5.93
CA ALA A 106 5.62 4.74 -6.79
C ALA A 106 5.41 3.46 -5.98
N ASN A 107 4.64 2.52 -6.54
CA ASN A 107 4.39 1.21 -5.95
C ASN A 107 4.77 0.12 -6.95
N ARG A 108 5.29 -1.01 -6.45
CA ARG A 108 5.60 -2.19 -7.26
C ARG A 108 5.54 -3.45 -6.43
N LEU A 109 5.15 -4.55 -7.06
CA LEU A 109 5.21 -5.88 -6.49
C LEU A 109 6.33 -6.68 -7.16
N TYR A 110 7.12 -7.38 -6.36
CA TYR A 110 8.10 -8.35 -6.84
C TYR A 110 7.69 -9.73 -6.33
N GLY A 111 7.35 -10.63 -7.26
CA GLY A 111 6.85 -11.96 -6.94
C GLY A 111 7.81 -13.05 -7.39
N ALA A 112 7.92 -14.12 -6.59
CA ALA A 112 8.75 -15.27 -6.94
C ALA A 112 8.19 -15.98 -8.18
N LYS A 113 9.05 -16.34 -9.13
CA LYS A 113 8.69 -17.11 -10.33
C LYS A 113 8.03 -18.46 -10.04
N THR A 114 8.22 -19.00 -8.84
CA THR A 114 7.67 -20.29 -8.37
C THR A 114 6.24 -20.16 -7.86
N MET A 115 5.73 -18.94 -7.68
CA MET A 115 4.39 -18.68 -7.16
C MET A 115 3.40 -18.33 -8.28
N ALA A 116 2.20 -18.88 -8.18
CA ALA A 116 1.06 -18.44 -8.97
C ALA A 116 0.32 -17.33 -8.22
N PHE A 117 -0.03 -16.26 -8.94
CA PHE A 117 -0.77 -15.12 -8.40
C PHE A 117 -2.20 -15.10 -8.95
N HIS A 118 -3.17 -14.79 -8.09
CA HIS A 118 -4.55 -14.59 -8.51
C HIS A 118 -4.66 -13.38 -9.43
N GLN A 119 -5.20 -13.57 -10.64
CA GLN A 119 -5.32 -12.50 -11.63
C GLN A 119 -6.13 -11.31 -11.12
N GLN A 120 -7.22 -11.58 -10.39
CA GLN A 120 -8.01 -10.53 -9.74
C GLN A 120 -7.17 -9.64 -8.82
N TYR A 121 -6.26 -10.21 -8.03
CA TYR A 121 -5.38 -9.42 -7.17
C TYR A 121 -4.44 -8.54 -7.98
N LEU A 122 -3.87 -9.06 -9.08
CA LEU A 122 -2.96 -8.30 -9.95
C LEU A 122 -3.68 -7.15 -10.65
N SER A 123 -4.85 -7.43 -11.24
CA SER A 123 -5.71 -6.41 -11.86
C SER A 123 -6.05 -5.29 -10.88
N CYS A 124 -6.41 -5.64 -9.65
CA CYS A 124 -6.77 -4.66 -8.63
C CYS A 124 -5.56 -3.91 -8.06
N SER A 125 -4.42 -4.57 -7.89
CA SER A 125 -3.16 -3.93 -7.49
C SER A 125 -2.72 -2.88 -8.51
N GLU A 126 -2.75 -3.22 -9.80
CA GLU A 126 -2.39 -2.27 -10.86
C GLU A 126 -3.40 -1.13 -10.94
N LYS A 127 -4.70 -1.41 -10.92
CA LYS A 127 -5.74 -0.39 -11.04
C LYS A 127 -5.76 0.60 -9.86
N LEU A 128 -5.68 0.09 -8.64
CA LEU A 128 -5.91 0.88 -7.42
C LEU A 128 -4.61 1.47 -6.85
N TYR A 129 -3.47 0.83 -7.12
CA TYR A 129 -2.19 1.20 -6.53
C TYR A 129 -1.12 1.53 -7.56
N GLN A 130 -1.43 1.46 -8.86
CA GLN A 130 -0.45 1.59 -9.94
C GLN A 130 0.73 0.61 -9.78
N ALA A 131 0.48 -0.51 -9.07
CA ALA A 131 1.50 -1.43 -8.62
C ALA A 131 1.48 -2.68 -9.49
N ARG A 132 2.33 -2.67 -10.53
CA ARG A 132 2.54 -3.82 -11.42
C ARG A 132 3.37 -4.89 -10.73
N LEU A 133 3.06 -6.15 -11.03
CA LEU A 133 3.89 -7.29 -10.65
C LEU A 133 5.05 -7.44 -11.62
N GLN A 134 6.25 -7.58 -11.07
CA GLN A 134 7.41 -8.09 -11.76
C GLN A 134 7.77 -9.46 -11.19
N ILE A 135 7.76 -10.48 -12.05
CA ILE A 135 8.21 -11.81 -11.69
C ILE A 135 9.75 -11.82 -11.64
N VAL A 136 10.31 -12.31 -10.54
CA VAL A 136 11.75 -12.39 -10.31
C VAL A 136 12.16 -13.74 -9.73
N ASP A 137 13.45 -14.05 -9.82
CA ASP A 137 14.02 -15.31 -9.35
C ASP A 137 14.79 -15.10 -8.05
N PHE A 138 14.05 -15.11 -6.93
CA PHE A 138 14.62 -14.96 -5.60
C PHE A 138 15.54 -16.13 -5.19
N GLU A 139 15.40 -17.30 -5.83
CA GLU A 139 16.13 -18.52 -5.45
C GLU A 139 17.46 -18.68 -6.19
N ARG A 140 17.48 -18.47 -7.51
CA ARG A 140 18.69 -18.71 -8.32
C ARG A 140 19.42 -17.43 -8.70
N SER A 141 18.76 -16.28 -8.65
CA SER A 141 19.30 -15.00 -9.10
C SER A 141 19.09 -13.90 -8.05
N THR A 142 19.34 -14.21 -6.77
CA THR A 142 19.06 -13.33 -5.64
C THR A 142 19.76 -11.96 -5.75
N GLU A 143 21.06 -11.93 -6.04
CA GLU A 143 21.81 -10.66 -6.16
C GLU A 143 21.36 -9.82 -7.36
N GLU A 144 21.08 -10.45 -8.50
CA GLU A 144 20.56 -9.74 -9.66
C GLU A 144 19.14 -9.22 -9.43
N THR A 145 18.32 -9.98 -8.68
CA THR A 145 17.00 -9.52 -8.24
C THR A 145 17.12 -8.32 -7.31
N ARG A 146 18.03 -8.35 -6.34
CA ARG A 146 18.31 -7.21 -5.45
C ARG A 146 18.72 -5.96 -6.24
N LYS A 147 19.66 -6.10 -7.19
CA LYS A 147 20.08 -4.97 -8.06
C LYS A 147 18.92 -4.44 -8.88
N THR A 148 18.07 -5.32 -9.41
CA THR A 148 16.87 -4.94 -10.19
C THR A 148 15.90 -4.11 -9.35
N ILE A 149 15.64 -4.53 -8.10
CA ILE A 149 14.78 -3.80 -7.17
C ILE A 149 15.38 -2.43 -6.85
N ASN A 150 16.66 -2.39 -6.47
CA ASN A 150 17.35 -1.14 -6.13
C ASN A 150 17.36 -0.15 -7.30
N ALA A 151 17.71 -0.62 -8.51
CA ALA A 151 17.74 0.22 -9.71
C ALA A 151 16.36 0.75 -10.12
N TRP A 152 15.26 0.11 -9.68
CA TRP A 152 13.92 0.66 -9.85
C TRP A 152 13.58 1.71 -8.79
N VAL A 153 13.99 1.50 -7.54
CA VAL A 153 13.76 2.45 -6.43
C VAL A 153 14.59 3.74 -6.60
N GLU A 154 15.78 3.65 -7.19
CA GLU A 154 16.67 4.80 -7.44
C GLU A 154 16.16 5.77 -8.52
N ARG A 155 15.13 5.39 -9.30
CA ARG A 155 14.56 6.22 -10.38
C ARG A 155 13.41 7.08 -9.87
#